data_AF-A0A5A9PDP3-F1
#
_entry.id   AF-A0A5A9PDP3-F1
#
_cell.length_a   1.000
_cell.length_b   1.000
_cell.length_c   1.000
_cell.angle_alpha   90.00
_cell.angle_beta   90.00
_cell.angle_gamma   90.00
#
_symmetry.space_group_name_H-M   'P 1'
#
loop_
_entity.id
_entity.type
_entity.pdbx_description
1 polymer ?
#
loop_
_entity_poly.entity_id
_entity_poly.type
_entity_poly.pdbx_seq_one_letter_code
_entity_poly.pdbx_strand_id
1 'polypeptide(L)'
;MSLPKLTALSEGRYPSPAWDGELRTSFLILSYEHRLDNRKHTIIFDQHRQDANQGRIGLTLVMKCPPDSLLSSFSTMCFSFQETASDFLRLCCHFVISREHNMRSMRHKARTVRPCDQPQMCRVRLMLLCLCVLVATTLTLALLLSNQQKIDLDLPPRPPDLFKDKFSHQPGKPTVSQVKRLVSQVRWGRLWYSLLRPLLIERQPGSRGSRVFRKHIFSQLDSLSAGWSVEVDSFIGVTPRGPVSFSNVLAVLDPTAPRRLLLACHCDSKSIPTDPGDPQKVFVGASDSAVPCAMMLELVTALDPHLKFQKQMLVFFDGGEAFEQWTPTDSLYGSRHLADQMSRIPHPQGSEHTTLLNAVDLLVLLDLIGAPEPLFVNHFENTARWFDRLIAAEKKLHKLGLLSSHPNEQSYFRKDVDMGLVEDDHVPFLQRGVPVLHMIATPFPSFMHTMEDTADKIHSHTVENLTKILVVFLAEYLKL
;
A
#
# COMPACT_ATOMS: atom_id res chain seq x y z
N MET A 1 -39.07 -33.85 -1.36
CA MET A 1 -39.64 -32.50 -1.47
C MET A 1 -38.77 -31.69 -2.42
N SER A 2 -39.32 -31.20 -3.53
CA SER A 2 -38.60 -30.43 -4.54
C SER A 2 -38.33 -28.99 -4.06
N LEU A 3 -37.07 -28.55 -4.06
CA LEU A 3 -36.64 -27.15 -3.81
C LEU A 3 -37.36 -26.17 -4.77
N PRO A 4 -37.63 -24.91 -4.35
CA PRO A 4 -38.15 -23.89 -5.25
C PRO A 4 -37.14 -23.61 -6.37
N LYS A 5 -37.60 -23.59 -7.62
CA LYS A 5 -36.80 -23.17 -8.77
C LYS A 5 -36.59 -21.65 -8.70
N LEU A 6 -35.34 -21.20 -8.56
CA LEU A 6 -34.95 -19.83 -8.90
C LEU A 6 -34.79 -19.75 -10.43
N THR A 7 -35.48 -18.80 -11.06
CA THR A 7 -35.25 -18.43 -12.47
C THR A 7 -34.60 -17.05 -12.53
N ALA A 8 -33.63 -16.91 -13.43
CA ALA A 8 -32.62 -15.85 -13.46
C ALA A 8 -33.11 -14.45 -13.87
N LEU A 9 -32.25 -13.47 -13.58
CA LEU A 9 -32.23 -12.06 -14.02
C LEU A 9 -32.76 -11.89 -15.44
N SER A 10 -33.73 -10.98 -15.63
CA SER A 10 -34.10 -10.46 -16.94
C SER A 10 -34.08 -8.93 -16.93
N GLU A 11 -33.44 -8.34 -17.95
CA GLU A 11 -33.53 -6.90 -18.22
C GLU A 11 -34.81 -6.62 -19.02
N GLY A 12 -35.62 -5.67 -18.57
CA GLY A 12 -36.86 -5.27 -19.26
C GLY A 12 -37.17 -3.79 -19.03
N ARG A 13 -37.77 -3.14 -20.02
CA ARG A 13 -38.19 -1.73 -19.95
C ARG A 13 -39.67 -1.65 -19.56
N TYR A 14 -40.00 -0.84 -18.56
CA TYR A 14 -41.37 -0.43 -18.25
C TYR A 14 -41.48 1.10 -18.26
N PRO A 15 -42.52 1.68 -18.91
CA PRO A 15 -42.75 3.12 -18.84
C PRO A 15 -43.32 3.50 -17.47
N SER A 16 -42.63 4.40 -16.76
CA SER A 16 -43.10 5.02 -15.53
C SER A 16 -43.75 6.38 -15.85
N PRO A 17 -44.95 6.72 -15.34
CA PRO A 17 -45.62 7.99 -15.69
C PRO A 17 -45.06 9.23 -14.96
N ALA A 18 -43.94 9.13 -14.26
CA ALA A 18 -43.52 10.17 -13.31
C ALA A 18 -42.18 10.86 -13.60
N TRP A 19 -41.39 10.45 -14.61
CA TRP A 19 -40.07 11.04 -14.87
C TRP A 19 -39.71 10.95 -16.36
N ASP A 20 -39.44 12.09 -17.00
CA ASP A 20 -38.88 12.16 -18.35
C ASP A 20 -37.37 11.86 -18.28
N GLY A 21 -36.98 10.63 -18.63
CA GLY A 21 -35.57 10.22 -18.76
C GLY A 21 -35.37 8.70 -18.73
N GLU A 22 -34.77 8.13 -19.78
CA GLU A 22 -34.44 6.69 -19.88
C GLU A 22 -33.31 6.31 -18.90
N LEU A 23 -33.64 5.59 -17.81
CA LEU A 23 -32.66 4.90 -16.97
C LEU A 23 -32.79 3.38 -17.15
N ARG A 24 -31.76 2.73 -17.68
CA ARG A 24 -31.62 1.26 -17.65
C ARG A 24 -31.45 0.81 -16.19
N THR A 25 -32.35 -0.03 -15.71
CA THR A 25 -32.30 -0.61 -14.36
C THR A 25 -32.35 -2.13 -14.42
N SER A 26 -31.54 -2.76 -13.57
CA SER A 26 -31.51 -4.20 -13.37
C SER A 26 -32.46 -4.57 -12.25
N PHE A 27 -33.40 -5.49 -12.49
CA PHE A 27 -34.40 -5.90 -11.50
C PHE A 27 -34.10 -7.32 -11.00
N LEU A 28 -34.36 -7.57 -9.71
CA LEU A 28 -34.41 -8.95 -9.17
C LEU A 28 -35.87 -9.31 -8.90
N ILE A 29 -36.38 -10.32 -9.59
CA ILE A 29 -37.76 -10.81 -9.41
C ILE A 29 -37.70 -12.15 -8.67
N LEU A 30 -38.26 -12.19 -7.46
CA LEU A 30 -38.45 -13.42 -6.69
C LEU A 30 -39.93 -13.78 -6.71
N SER A 31 -40.26 -14.92 -7.32
CA SER A 31 -41.62 -15.47 -7.32
C SER A 31 -41.69 -16.70 -6.42
N TYR A 32 -42.70 -16.74 -5.53
CA TYR A 32 -42.98 -17.90 -4.70
C TYR A 32 -44.46 -18.30 -4.84
N GLU A 33 -44.70 -19.60 -4.88
CA GLU A 33 -46.01 -20.19 -5.13
C GLU A 33 -46.40 -21.07 -3.93
N HIS A 34 -47.49 -20.73 -3.25
CA HIS A 34 -47.90 -21.40 -2.01
C HIS A 34 -48.75 -22.64 -2.34
N ARG A 35 -48.25 -23.84 -2.00
CA ARG A 35 -48.83 -25.14 -2.41
C ARG A 35 -50.20 -25.52 -1.81
N LEU A 36 -50.82 -24.64 -1.03
CA LEU A 36 -52.10 -24.92 -0.36
C LEU A 36 -53.27 -24.06 -0.87
N ASP A 37 -53.03 -23.02 -1.68
CA ASP A 37 -54.12 -22.13 -2.15
C ASP A 37 -53.91 -21.61 -3.59
N ASN A 38 -52.95 -22.15 -4.36
CA ASN A 38 -52.63 -21.78 -5.75
C ASN A 38 -52.44 -20.26 -6.03
N ARG A 39 -52.09 -19.45 -5.01
CA ARG A 39 -51.79 -18.02 -5.18
C ARG A 39 -50.30 -17.80 -5.41
N LYS A 40 -49.98 -17.05 -6.47
CA LYS A 40 -48.62 -16.57 -6.78
C LYS A 40 -48.40 -15.21 -6.14
N HIS A 41 -47.28 -15.06 -5.43
CA HIS A 41 -46.79 -13.77 -4.96
C HIS A 41 -45.46 -13.45 -5.65
N THR A 42 -45.39 -12.25 -6.24
CA THR A 42 -44.20 -11.76 -6.95
C THR A 42 -43.63 -10.56 -6.19
N ILE A 43 -42.35 -10.64 -5.83
CA ILE A 43 -41.59 -9.56 -5.20
C ILE A 43 -40.61 -9.04 -6.25
N ILE A 44 -40.67 -7.74 -6.53
CA ILE A 44 -39.78 -7.06 -7.47
C ILE A 44 -38.89 -6.13 -6.66
N PHE A 45 -37.57 -6.29 -6.79
CA PHE A 45 -36.57 -5.37 -6.26
C PHE A 45 -36.09 -4.47 -7.39
N ASP A 46 -36.23 -3.17 -7.18
CA ASP A 46 -35.79 -2.14 -8.10
C ASP A 46 -34.65 -1.35 -7.48
N GLN A 47 -33.55 -1.22 -8.22
CA GLN A 47 -32.34 -0.53 -7.79
C GLN A 47 -32.14 0.72 -8.64
N HIS A 48 -32.48 1.88 -8.08
CA HIS A 48 -32.26 3.17 -8.73
C HIS A 48 -31.20 4.00 -7.99
N ARG A 49 -30.41 4.74 -8.77
CA ARG A 49 -29.38 5.67 -8.28
C ARG A 49 -30.02 7.06 -8.14
N GLN A 50 -30.14 7.58 -6.92
CA GLN A 50 -30.53 8.98 -6.69
C GLN A 50 -29.28 9.83 -6.53
N ASP A 51 -29.07 10.72 -7.51
CA ASP A 51 -28.07 11.79 -7.61
C ASP A 51 -26.57 11.42 -7.57
N ALA A 52 -25.85 11.93 -8.56
CA ALA A 52 -24.44 11.65 -8.85
C ALA A 52 -23.42 12.17 -7.81
N ASN A 53 -23.85 12.94 -6.80
CA ASN A 53 -22.94 13.59 -5.84
C ASN A 53 -22.98 13.06 -4.40
N GLN A 54 -23.78 12.03 -4.08
CA GLN A 54 -23.85 11.53 -2.69
C GLN A 54 -23.83 10.00 -2.53
N GLY A 55 -23.65 9.22 -3.60
CA GLY A 55 -23.39 7.77 -3.48
C GLY A 55 -24.47 6.95 -2.77
N ARG A 56 -25.73 7.41 -2.76
CA ARG A 56 -26.85 6.70 -2.11
C ARG A 56 -27.52 5.72 -3.09
N ILE A 57 -27.72 4.49 -2.63
CA ILE A 57 -28.48 3.45 -3.35
C ILE A 57 -29.85 3.34 -2.67
N GLY A 58 -30.93 3.57 -3.42
CA GLY A 58 -32.30 3.37 -2.96
C GLY A 58 -32.83 2.00 -3.39
N LEU A 59 -33.55 1.32 -2.50
CA LEU A 59 -34.26 0.07 -2.78
C LEU A 59 -35.75 0.29 -2.60
N THR A 60 -36.54 0.03 -3.64
CA THR A 60 -38.00 0.13 -3.60
C THR A 60 -38.61 -1.27 -3.61
N LEU A 61 -39.52 -1.55 -2.67
CA LEU A 61 -40.22 -2.82 -2.57
C LEU A 61 -41.67 -2.66 -3.04
N VAL A 62 -42.05 -3.35 -4.12
CA VAL A 62 -43.42 -3.32 -4.65
C VAL A 62 -44.08 -4.69 -4.45
N MET A 63 -45.13 -4.74 -3.62
CA MET A 63 -45.98 -5.93 -3.46
C MET A 63 -47.27 -5.76 -4.25
N LYS A 64 -47.55 -6.68 -5.17
CA LYS A 64 -48.79 -6.70 -5.97
C LYS A 64 -49.74 -7.79 -5.43
N CYS A 65 -50.91 -7.40 -4.95
CA CYS A 65 -51.99 -8.34 -4.58
C CYS A 65 -52.93 -8.59 -5.78
N PRO A 66 -53.59 -9.77 -5.86
CA PRO A 66 -54.54 -10.07 -6.94
C PRO A 66 -55.76 -9.15 -6.89
N PRO A 67 -56.42 -8.88 -8.03
CA PRO A 67 -57.59 -8.02 -8.09
C PRO A 67 -58.79 -8.81 -7.57
N ASP A 68 -59.22 -8.52 -6.34
CA ASP A 68 -60.60 -8.65 -5.86
C ASP A 68 -60.66 -8.17 -4.42
N SER A 69 -60.57 -6.84 -4.25
CA SER A 69 -61.16 -6.11 -3.13
C SER A 69 -60.95 -4.61 -3.36
N LEU A 70 -62.07 -3.89 -3.34
CA LEU A 70 -62.15 -2.43 -3.43
C LEU A 70 -61.37 -1.78 -2.27
N LEU A 71 -60.14 -1.35 -2.53
CA LEU A 71 -59.39 -0.26 -1.87
C LEU A 71 -57.95 -0.26 -2.42
N SER A 72 -57.76 0.34 -3.60
CA SER A 72 -56.44 0.56 -4.18
C SER A 72 -55.72 1.66 -3.41
N SER A 73 -54.86 1.29 -2.46
CA SER A 73 -53.86 2.20 -1.90
C SER A 73 -52.47 1.74 -2.33
N PHE A 74 -51.87 2.49 -3.26
CA PHE A 74 -50.44 2.36 -3.54
C PHE A 74 -49.68 3.02 -2.38
N SER A 75 -49.06 2.24 -1.51
CA SER A 75 -48.12 2.77 -0.52
C SER A 75 -46.71 2.66 -1.10
N THR A 76 -46.21 3.76 -1.68
CA THR A 76 -44.80 3.92 -1.99
C THR A 76 -44.08 4.37 -0.72
N MET A 77 -43.27 3.51 -0.11
CA MET A 77 -42.35 3.92 0.96
C MET A 77 -40.94 4.06 0.38
N CYS A 78 -40.42 5.28 0.34
CA CYS A 78 -39.00 5.55 0.07
C CYS A 78 -38.23 5.52 1.40
N PHE A 79 -37.16 4.73 1.48
CA PHE A 79 -36.23 4.73 2.60
C PHE A 79 -34.83 5.10 2.12
N SER A 80 -34.18 6.04 2.82
CA SER A 80 -32.76 6.38 2.65
C SER A 80 -31.97 5.64 3.74
N PHE A 81 -30.94 4.87 3.36
CA PHE A 81 -30.14 4.09 4.28
C PHE A 81 -28.79 4.77 4.58
N GLN A 82 -28.40 4.76 5.85
CA GLN A 82 -27.03 4.94 6.32
C GLN A 82 -26.63 3.65 7.06
N GLU A 83 -25.41 3.18 6.83
CA GLU A 83 -24.94 1.83 7.19
C GLU A 83 -24.92 1.58 8.71
N THR A 84 -25.95 0.97 9.31
CA THR A 84 -25.78 0.10 10.50
C THR A 84 -26.88 -0.97 10.61
N ALA A 85 -26.52 -2.16 11.10
CA ALA A 85 -27.47 -3.25 11.41
C ALA A 85 -28.52 -2.88 12.48
N SER A 86 -28.35 -1.74 13.17
CA SER A 86 -29.28 -1.20 14.17
C SER A 86 -30.60 -0.72 13.55
N ASP A 87 -30.55 -0.22 12.31
CA ASP A 87 -31.72 0.40 11.66
C ASP A 87 -32.72 -0.64 11.14
N PHE A 88 -32.26 -1.87 10.86
CA PHE A 88 -33.12 -2.98 10.45
C PHE A 88 -33.96 -3.52 11.63
N LEU A 89 -33.41 -3.53 12.84
CA LEU A 89 -34.15 -3.92 14.06
C LEU A 89 -35.25 -2.91 14.42
N ARG A 90 -35.03 -1.61 14.18
CA ARG A 90 -36.05 -0.57 14.36
C ARG A 90 -37.24 -0.75 13.42
N LEU A 91 -37.00 -1.21 12.19
CA LEU A 91 -38.03 -1.48 11.19
C LEU A 91 -38.97 -2.62 11.62
N CYS A 92 -38.42 -3.70 12.18
CA CYS A 92 -39.21 -4.82 12.69
C CYS A 92 -40.07 -4.43 13.90
N CYS A 93 -39.58 -3.56 14.79
CA CYS A 93 -40.33 -3.07 15.94
C CYS A 93 -41.49 -2.13 15.55
N HIS A 94 -41.30 -1.25 14.55
CA HIS A 94 -42.35 -0.33 14.11
C HIS A 94 -43.53 -1.04 13.40
N PHE A 95 -43.25 -2.14 12.70
CA PHE A 95 -44.28 -2.94 12.02
C PHE A 95 -45.22 -3.65 13.01
N VAL A 96 -44.73 -4.01 14.20
CA VAL A 96 -45.53 -4.65 15.25
C VAL A 96 -46.43 -3.63 15.98
N ILE A 97 -45.98 -2.39 16.15
CA ILE A 97 -46.71 -1.35 16.88
C ILE A 97 -47.84 -0.73 16.04
N SER A 98 -47.64 -0.57 14.72
CA SER A 98 -48.66 0.04 13.84
C SER A 98 -49.93 -0.83 13.69
N ARG A 99 -49.82 -2.15 13.90
CA ARG A 99 -50.97 -3.07 13.91
C ARG A 99 -51.83 -2.99 15.18
N GLU A 100 -51.29 -2.46 16.29
CA GLU A 100 -52.05 -2.25 17.54
C GLU A 100 -52.94 -1.00 17.48
N HIS A 101 -52.56 0.03 16.71
CA HIS A 101 -53.34 1.27 16.65
C HIS A 101 -54.59 1.15 15.76
N ASN A 102 -54.53 0.33 14.72
CA ASN A 102 -55.65 0.15 13.77
C ASN A 102 -56.73 -0.86 14.25
N MET A 103 -56.50 -1.61 15.33
CA MET A 103 -57.49 -2.52 15.91
C MET A 103 -58.34 -1.89 17.04
N ARG A 104 -58.06 -0.64 17.44
CA ARG A 104 -58.85 0.07 18.47
C ARG A 104 -60.02 0.91 17.94
N SER A 105 -60.20 1.03 16.62
CA SER A 105 -61.26 1.86 16.02
C SER A 105 -62.55 1.09 15.64
N MET A 106 -62.59 -0.25 15.75
CA MET A 106 -63.77 -1.04 15.36
C MET A 106 -64.21 -2.02 16.45
N ARG A 107 -64.78 -1.51 17.55
CA ARG A 107 -65.61 -2.32 18.48
C ARG A 107 -66.77 -1.50 19.06
N HIS A 108 -67.78 -1.24 18.23
CA HIS A 108 -69.14 -1.03 18.70
C HIS A 108 -70.09 -1.96 17.94
N LYS A 109 -70.34 -3.13 18.52
CA LYS A 109 -71.61 -3.90 18.59
C LYS A 109 -71.33 -5.41 18.66
N ALA A 110 -72.19 -6.08 19.43
CA ALA A 110 -72.39 -7.53 19.59
C ALA A 110 -71.57 -8.28 20.67
N ARG A 111 -72.22 -8.39 21.85
CA ARG A 111 -72.47 -9.57 22.70
C ARG A 111 -71.41 -10.70 22.85
N THR A 112 -70.95 -10.84 24.10
CA THR A 112 -70.72 -12.07 24.90
C THR A 112 -70.05 -13.28 24.23
N VAL A 113 -68.72 -13.41 24.40
CA VAL A 113 -67.99 -14.70 24.46
C VAL A 113 -66.87 -14.58 25.51
N ARG A 114 -66.68 -15.63 26.31
CA ARG A 114 -65.72 -15.74 27.44
C ARG A 114 -64.25 -15.57 26.99
N PRO A 115 -63.33 -15.07 27.84
CA PRO A 115 -61.91 -14.96 27.49
C PRO A 115 -61.22 -16.33 27.55
N CYS A 116 -60.50 -16.69 26.49
CA CYS A 116 -59.57 -17.81 26.47
C CYS A 116 -58.15 -17.26 26.67
N ASP A 117 -57.48 -17.72 27.71
CA ASP A 117 -56.09 -17.38 28.05
C ASP A 117 -55.11 -17.97 27.03
N GLN A 118 -54.76 -17.24 25.97
CA GLN A 118 -53.61 -17.61 25.14
C GLN A 118 -52.99 -16.48 24.26
N PRO A 119 -52.50 -15.33 24.78
CA PRO A 119 -51.74 -14.37 23.97
C PRO A 119 -50.21 -14.49 24.10
N GLN A 120 -49.68 -15.15 25.13
CA GLN A 120 -48.22 -15.18 25.40
C GLN A 120 -47.45 -16.18 24.53
N MET A 121 -48.05 -17.33 24.18
CA MET A 121 -47.37 -18.40 23.42
C MET A 121 -47.08 -18.03 21.96
N CYS A 122 -47.87 -17.15 21.35
CA CYS A 122 -47.65 -16.71 19.95
C CYS A 122 -46.47 -15.74 19.81
N ARG A 123 -46.22 -14.88 20.82
CA ARG A 123 -45.11 -13.91 20.79
C ARG A 123 -43.74 -14.60 20.90
N VAL A 124 -43.64 -15.62 21.77
CA VAL A 124 -42.40 -16.40 21.95
C VAL A 124 -42.07 -17.22 20.71
N ARG A 125 -43.08 -17.84 20.08
CA ARG A 125 -42.90 -18.59 18.83
C ARG A 125 -42.44 -17.69 17.66
N LEU A 126 -42.97 -16.47 17.57
CA LEU A 126 -42.56 -15.52 16.54
C LEU A 126 -41.12 -15.03 16.76
N MET A 127 -40.72 -14.75 18.00
CA MET A 127 -39.35 -14.36 18.33
C MET A 127 -38.34 -15.49 18.05
N LEU A 128 -38.69 -16.74 18.38
CA LEU A 128 -37.86 -17.91 18.03
C LEU A 128 -37.72 -18.08 16.51
N LEU A 129 -38.80 -17.89 15.75
CA LEU A 129 -38.75 -17.93 14.29
C LEU A 129 -37.83 -16.84 13.71
N CYS A 130 -37.91 -15.61 14.21
CA CYS A 130 -37.01 -14.53 13.80
C CYS A 130 -35.54 -14.84 14.13
N LEU A 131 -35.28 -15.41 15.32
CA LEU A 131 -33.93 -15.82 15.72
C LEU A 131 -33.38 -16.94 14.81
N CYS A 132 -34.20 -17.94 14.50
CA CYS A 132 -33.81 -19.03 13.60
C CYS A 132 -33.50 -18.52 12.19
N VAL A 133 -34.28 -17.55 11.67
CA VAL A 133 -34.00 -16.93 10.37
C VAL A 133 -32.69 -16.14 10.42
N LEU A 134 -32.43 -15.37 11.48
CA LEU A 134 -31.18 -14.61 11.64
C LEU A 134 -29.95 -15.53 11.72
N VAL A 135 -30.07 -16.66 12.42
CA VAL A 135 -28.99 -17.65 12.52
C VAL A 135 -28.78 -18.34 11.17
N ALA A 136 -29.84 -18.68 10.45
CA ALA A 136 -29.74 -19.29 9.13
C ALA A 136 -29.11 -18.33 8.10
N THR A 137 -29.46 -17.04 8.12
CA THR A 137 -28.88 -16.04 7.20
C THR A 137 -27.41 -15.76 7.51
N THR A 138 -27.03 -15.69 8.80
CA THR A 138 -25.63 -15.51 9.19
C THR A 138 -24.78 -16.74 8.85
N LEU A 139 -25.30 -17.97 9.05
CA LEU A 139 -24.62 -19.20 8.66
C LEU A 139 -24.45 -19.33 7.14
N THR A 140 -25.49 -19.01 6.36
CA THR A 140 -25.41 -19.05 4.90
C THR A 140 -24.47 -17.99 4.35
N LEU A 141 -24.45 -16.78 4.92
CA LEU A 141 -23.48 -15.75 4.56
C LEU A 141 -22.04 -16.16 4.94
N ALA A 142 -21.84 -16.76 6.11
CA ALA A 142 -20.54 -17.28 6.54
C ALA A 142 -20.05 -18.42 5.63
N LEU A 143 -20.95 -19.32 5.22
CA LEU A 143 -20.66 -20.38 4.26
C LEU A 143 -20.33 -19.81 2.88
N LEU A 144 -21.06 -18.80 2.39
CA LEU A 144 -20.77 -18.13 1.11
C LEU A 144 -19.41 -17.43 1.13
N LEU A 145 -19.09 -16.71 2.21
CA LEU A 145 -17.78 -16.06 2.39
C LEU A 145 -16.64 -17.08 2.53
N SER A 146 -16.87 -18.19 3.25
CA SER A 146 -15.90 -19.27 3.38
C SER A 146 -15.70 -20.03 2.06
N ASN A 147 -16.74 -20.16 1.24
CA ASN A 147 -16.66 -20.81 -0.06
C ASN A 147 -16.02 -19.91 -1.13
N GLN A 148 -16.21 -18.58 -1.06
CA GLN A 148 -15.44 -17.64 -1.88
C GLN A 148 -13.94 -17.72 -1.60
N GLN A 149 -13.55 -17.90 -0.33
CA GLN A 149 -12.14 -18.08 0.04
C GLN A 149 -11.54 -19.40 -0.46
N LYS A 150 -12.37 -20.41 -0.74
CA LYS A 150 -11.96 -21.70 -1.29
C LYS A 150 -11.87 -21.73 -2.82
N ILE A 151 -12.63 -20.87 -3.52
CA ILE A 151 -12.67 -20.83 -5.00
C ILE A 151 -11.44 -20.13 -5.59
N ASP A 152 -10.73 -19.29 -4.81
CA ASP A 152 -9.49 -18.63 -5.23
C ASP A 152 -8.24 -19.55 -5.22
N LEU A 153 -8.35 -20.80 -4.76
CA LEU A 153 -7.19 -21.69 -4.61
C LEU A 153 -6.81 -22.53 -5.84
N ASP A 154 -7.66 -22.59 -6.89
CA ASP A 154 -7.43 -23.48 -8.05
C ASP A 154 -7.34 -22.76 -9.42
N LEU A 155 -7.30 -21.43 -9.44
CA LEU A 155 -6.97 -20.69 -10.66
C LEU A 155 -5.44 -20.54 -10.75
N PRO A 156 -4.82 -20.83 -11.91
CA PRO A 156 -3.41 -20.53 -12.11
C PRO A 156 -3.20 -19.03 -11.85
N PRO A 157 -2.09 -18.64 -11.18
CA PRO A 157 -1.84 -17.25 -10.84
C PRO A 157 -1.89 -16.41 -12.11
N ARG A 158 -2.77 -15.40 -12.12
CA ARG A 158 -2.87 -14.46 -13.24
C ARG A 158 -1.48 -13.89 -13.53
N PRO A 159 -1.04 -13.81 -14.80
CA PRO A 159 0.21 -13.16 -15.14
C PRO A 159 0.16 -11.70 -14.64
N PRO A 160 1.22 -11.24 -13.95
CA PRO A 160 1.27 -9.93 -13.35
C PRO A 160 1.16 -8.83 -14.42
N ASP A 161 0.32 -7.84 -14.17
CA ASP A 161 0.19 -6.64 -14.99
C ASP A 161 1.12 -5.57 -14.41
N LEU A 162 2.32 -5.44 -15.00
CA LEU A 162 3.37 -4.52 -14.51
C LEU A 162 2.96 -3.05 -14.55
N PHE A 163 1.91 -2.70 -15.29
CA PHE A 163 1.39 -1.34 -15.34
C PHE A 163 0.35 -1.07 -14.26
N LYS A 164 -0.39 -2.08 -13.78
CA LYS A 164 -1.49 -1.89 -12.83
C LYS A 164 -1.18 -2.39 -11.42
N ASP A 165 -0.51 -3.52 -11.30
CA ASP A 165 -0.42 -4.23 -10.02
C ASP A 165 0.42 -3.46 -8.97
N LYS A 166 1.33 -2.58 -9.42
CA LYS A 166 2.09 -1.68 -8.52
C LYS A 166 1.25 -0.59 -7.88
N PHE A 167 0.23 -0.10 -8.58
CA PHE A 167 -0.69 0.91 -8.05
C PHE A 167 -1.75 0.30 -7.12
N SER A 168 -2.08 -0.99 -7.29
CA SER A 168 -3.01 -1.70 -6.40
C SER A 168 -2.33 -2.34 -5.19
N HIS A 169 -0.99 -2.45 -5.16
CA HIS A 169 -0.23 -3.06 -4.06
C HIS A 169 -0.55 -2.41 -2.72
N GLN A 170 -0.98 -3.22 -1.74
CA GLN A 170 -1.32 -2.77 -0.39
C GLN A 170 -0.26 -3.18 0.62
N PRO A 171 0.07 -2.31 1.60
CA PRO A 171 0.95 -2.67 2.69
C PRO A 171 0.35 -3.81 3.53
N GLY A 172 1.20 -4.72 3.98
CA GLY A 172 0.91 -5.67 5.04
C GLY A 172 0.65 -4.98 6.38
N LYS A 173 0.16 -5.75 7.35
CA LYS A 173 -0.20 -5.26 8.68
C LYS A 173 0.53 -6.06 9.77
N PRO A 174 1.87 -5.90 9.90
CA PRO A 174 2.63 -6.63 10.92
C PRO A 174 2.13 -6.24 12.31
N THR A 175 1.88 -7.26 13.13
CA THR A 175 1.49 -7.11 14.53
C THR A 175 2.57 -6.38 15.33
N VAL A 176 2.21 -5.85 16.50
CA VAL A 176 3.18 -5.18 17.38
C VAL A 176 4.33 -6.11 17.77
N SER A 177 4.06 -7.39 18.00
CA SER A 177 5.10 -8.38 18.33
C SER A 177 6.02 -8.67 17.15
N GLN A 178 5.50 -8.75 15.92
CA GLN A 178 6.32 -8.84 14.71
C GLN A 178 7.21 -7.60 14.55
N VAL A 179 6.65 -6.38 14.68
CA VAL A 179 7.43 -5.14 14.59
C VAL A 179 8.56 -5.11 15.61
N LYS A 180 8.28 -5.41 16.89
CA LYS A 180 9.32 -5.48 17.94
C LYS A 180 10.42 -6.47 17.59
N ARG A 181 10.05 -7.65 17.08
CA ARG A 181 11.00 -8.70 16.68
C ARG A 181 11.90 -8.27 15.54
N LEU A 182 11.32 -7.73 14.46
CA LEU A 182 12.07 -7.31 13.27
C LEU A 182 13.00 -6.13 13.60
N VAL A 183 12.49 -5.12 14.30
CA VAL A 183 13.27 -3.94 14.70
C VAL A 183 14.42 -4.29 15.66
N SER A 184 14.24 -5.32 16.51
CA SER A 184 15.32 -5.79 17.39
C SER A 184 16.49 -6.46 16.66
N GLN A 185 16.33 -6.81 15.38
CA GLN A 185 17.42 -7.35 14.55
C GLN A 185 18.38 -6.26 14.06
N VAL A 186 17.96 -4.99 14.10
CA VAL A 186 18.84 -3.86 13.79
C VAL A 186 19.89 -3.75 14.89
N ARG A 187 21.17 -3.83 14.50
CA ARG A 187 22.31 -3.80 15.42
C ARG A 187 23.20 -2.62 15.13
N TRP A 188 23.18 -1.62 16.02
CA TRP A 188 24.02 -0.44 15.95
C TRP A 188 25.50 -0.77 15.71
N GLY A 189 26.07 -1.72 16.46
CA GLY A 189 27.48 -2.10 16.32
C GLY A 189 27.83 -2.66 14.93
N ARG A 190 26.91 -3.39 14.29
CA ARG A 190 27.09 -3.90 12.93
C ARG A 190 26.97 -2.77 11.91
N LEU A 191 25.91 -1.96 12.02
CA LEU A 191 25.69 -0.79 11.17
C LEU A 191 26.90 0.16 11.19
N TRP A 192 27.41 0.49 12.37
CA TRP A 192 28.48 1.48 12.51
C TRP A 192 29.85 0.92 12.14
N TYR A 193 30.25 -0.19 12.78
CA TYR A 193 31.63 -0.66 12.67
C TYR A 193 31.86 -1.61 11.50
N SER A 194 30.90 -2.47 11.19
CA SER A 194 31.04 -3.44 10.10
C SER A 194 30.60 -2.86 8.76
N LEU A 195 29.52 -2.07 8.74
CA LEU A 195 28.90 -1.62 7.49
C LEU A 195 29.35 -0.22 7.08
N LEU A 196 29.27 0.78 7.97
CA LEU A 196 29.59 2.18 7.65
C LEU A 196 31.09 2.47 7.62
N ARG A 197 31.83 2.09 8.67
CA ARG A 197 33.26 2.46 8.80
C ARG A 197 34.12 2.12 7.58
N PRO A 198 33.98 0.95 6.91
CA PRO A 198 34.75 0.65 5.71
C PRO A 198 34.43 1.55 4.49
N LEU A 199 33.27 2.21 4.49
CA LEU A 199 32.81 3.08 3.42
C LEU A 199 33.31 4.52 3.58
N LEU A 200 33.75 4.91 4.78
CA LEU A 200 34.26 6.25 5.11
C LEU A 200 35.68 6.48 4.58
N ILE A 201 35.82 6.38 3.27
CA ILE A 201 37.03 6.59 2.49
C ILE A 201 36.67 7.41 1.26
N GLU A 202 37.66 8.08 0.67
CA GLU A 202 37.51 8.67 -0.66
C GLU A 202 37.26 7.56 -1.69
N ARG A 203 36.18 7.69 -2.45
CA ARG A 203 35.66 6.63 -3.32
C ARG A 203 35.09 7.14 -4.63
N GLN A 204 35.74 8.14 -5.23
CA GLN A 204 35.35 8.67 -6.55
C GLN A 204 35.31 7.58 -7.62
N PRO A 205 34.52 7.75 -8.70
CA PRO A 205 34.45 6.79 -9.80
C PRO A 205 35.85 6.46 -10.35
N GLY A 206 36.11 5.18 -10.62
CA GLY A 206 37.41 4.68 -11.09
C GLY A 206 38.55 4.63 -10.05
N SER A 207 38.38 5.21 -8.87
CA SER A 207 39.41 5.25 -7.82
C SER A 207 39.67 3.88 -7.16
N ARG A 208 40.74 3.80 -6.35
CA ARG A 208 40.98 2.63 -5.49
C ARG A 208 39.87 2.46 -4.45
N GLY A 209 39.35 3.54 -3.89
CA GLY A 209 38.28 3.49 -2.91
C GLY A 209 36.96 2.96 -3.47
N SER A 210 36.60 3.35 -4.70
CA SER A 210 35.42 2.79 -5.38
C SER A 210 35.53 1.26 -5.57
N ARG A 211 36.72 0.72 -5.86
CA ARG A 211 36.95 -0.75 -5.89
C ARG A 211 36.83 -1.39 -4.51
N VAL A 212 37.34 -0.74 -3.45
CA VAL A 212 37.22 -1.22 -2.07
C VAL A 212 35.76 -1.25 -1.63
N PHE A 213 34.99 -0.21 -1.97
CA PHE A 213 33.54 -0.14 -1.77
C PHE A 213 32.85 -1.36 -2.38
N ARG A 214 33.05 -1.61 -3.69
CA ARG A 214 32.38 -2.73 -4.38
C ARG A 214 32.71 -4.08 -3.75
N LYS A 215 33.97 -4.29 -3.36
CA LYS A 215 34.40 -5.51 -2.67
C LYS A 215 33.71 -5.66 -1.30
N HIS A 216 33.54 -4.56 -0.57
CA HIS A 216 32.83 -4.55 0.71
C HIS A 216 31.36 -4.92 0.52
N ILE A 217 30.65 -4.27 -0.40
CA ILE A 217 29.24 -4.58 -0.71
C ILE A 217 29.06 -6.05 -1.09
N PHE A 218 29.89 -6.54 -2.01
CA PHE A 218 29.86 -7.95 -2.43
C PHE A 218 30.05 -8.88 -1.24
N SER A 219 31.08 -8.65 -0.42
CA SER A 219 31.37 -9.50 0.74
C SER A 219 30.24 -9.49 1.78
N GLN A 220 29.56 -8.36 1.98
CA GLN A 220 28.44 -8.30 2.93
C GLN A 220 27.24 -9.08 2.40
N LEU A 221 26.88 -8.89 1.12
CA LEU A 221 25.72 -9.55 0.51
C LEU A 221 25.91 -11.06 0.30
N ASP A 222 27.11 -11.49 -0.10
CA ASP A 222 27.47 -12.91 -0.28
C ASP A 222 27.39 -13.70 1.04
N SER A 223 27.61 -13.03 2.18
CA SER A 223 27.51 -13.66 3.50
C SER A 223 26.07 -13.93 3.98
N LEU A 224 25.06 -13.38 3.29
CA LEU A 224 23.66 -13.45 3.67
C LEU A 224 22.98 -14.72 3.15
N SER A 225 22.12 -15.33 3.97
CA SER A 225 21.45 -16.58 3.62
C SER A 225 20.29 -16.41 2.63
N ALA A 226 19.86 -15.17 2.36
CA ALA A 226 18.79 -14.85 1.43
C ALA A 226 19.16 -15.14 -0.04
N GLY A 227 20.46 -15.19 -0.38
CA GLY A 227 20.94 -15.60 -1.70
C GLY A 227 20.95 -14.47 -2.74
N TRP A 228 21.58 -13.34 -2.42
CA TRP A 228 21.69 -12.20 -3.34
C TRP A 228 22.58 -12.51 -4.55
N SER A 229 22.07 -12.28 -5.76
CA SER A 229 22.88 -12.20 -6.98
C SER A 229 23.41 -10.78 -7.12
N VAL A 230 24.73 -10.62 -7.15
CA VAL A 230 25.38 -9.30 -7.29
C VAL A 230 25.97 -9.16 -8.67
N GLU A 231 25.54 -8.13 -9.39
CA GLU A 231 26.00 -7.78 -10.73
C GLU A 231 26.64 -6.38 -10.72
N VAL A 232 27.64 -6.19 -11.57
CA VAL A 232 28.31 -4.90 -11.73
C VAL A 232 28.06 -4.40 -13.14
N ASP A 233 27.33 -3.29 -13.26
CA ASP A 233 27.07 -2.60 -14.52
C ASP A 233 28.16 -1.55 -14.74
N SER A 234 29.10 -1.84 -15.64
CA SER A 234 30.27 -0.99 -15.92
C SER A 234 30.22 -0.35 -17.29
N PHE A 235 30.54 0.93 -17.36
CA PHE A 235 30.58 1.70 -18.60
C PHE A 235 31.63 2.82 -18.52
N ILE A 236 31.96 3.40 -19.68
CA ILE A 236 32.81 4.59 -19.76
C ILE A 236 31.92 5.81 -20.02
N GLY A 237 31.98 6.80 -19.13
CA GLY A 237 31.30 8.08 -19.27
C GLY A 237 32.30 9.20 -19.59
N VAL A 238 31.89 10.15 -20.43
CA VAL A 238 32.66 11.37 -20.70
C VAL A 238 32.36 12.38 -19.59
N THR A 239 33.41 12.87 -18.93
CA THR A 239 33.33 13.88 -17.87
C THR A 239 34.11 15.14 -18.28
N PRO A 240 33.95 16.28 -17.59
CA PRO A 240 34.82 17.44 -17.78
C PRO A 240 36.32 17.12 -17.65
N ARG A 241 36.67 16.11 -16.84
CA ARG A 241 38.04 15.64 -16.61
C ARG A 241 38.47 14.52 -17.57
N GLY A 242 37.72 14.30 -18.65
CA GLY A 242 37.96 13.24 -19.62
C GLY A 242 37.17 11.95 -19.35
N PRO A 243 37.43 10.86 -20.09
CA PRO A 243 36.72 9.60 -19.93
C PRO A 243 37.01 8.93 -18.58
N VAL A 244 35.96 8.53 -17.86
CA VAL A 244 36.04 7.84 -16.58
C VAL A 244 35.24 6.54 -16.65
N SER A 245 35.72 5.50 -15.96
CA SER A 245 34.98 4.24 -15.80
C SER A 245 34.09 4.29 -14.55
N PHE A 246 32.81 4.04 -14.76
CA PHE A 246 31.79 3.95 -13.73
C PHE A 246 31.34 2.49 -13.57
N SER A 247 30.90 2.13 -12.37
CA SER A 247 30.47 0.77 -12.03
C SER A 247 29.32 0.79 -11.02
N ASN A 248 28.08 0.82 -11.50
CA ASN A 248 26.91 0.60 -10.66
C ASN A 248 26.96 -0.82 -10.04
N VAL A 249 26.49 -0.98 -8.81
CA VAL A 249 26.33 -2.31 -8.18
C VAL A 249 24.87 -2.63 -8.02
N LEU A 250 24.44 -3.74 -8.61
CA LEU A 250 23.07 -4.23 -8.56
C LEU A 250 23.05 -5.51 -7.73
N ALA A 251 22.18 -5.58 -6.73
CA ALA A 251 21.94 -6.82 -5.98
C ALA A 251 20.48 -7.25 -6.10
N VAL A 252 20.25 -8.51 -6.44
CA VAL A 252 18.92 -9.04 -6.77
C VAL A 252 18.66 -10.38 -6.09
N LEU A 253 17.55 -10.52 -5.34
CA LEU A 253 17.19 -11.79 -4.65
C LEU A 253 16.49 -12.83 -5.52
N ASP A 254 15.67 -12.39 -6.48
CA ASP A 254 14.98 -13.28 -7.41
C ASP A 254 15.00 -12.64 -8.80
N PRO A 255 15.99 -12.93 -9.67
CA PRO A 255 16.08 -12.37 -11.02
C PRO A 255 14.87 -12.68 -11.92
N THR A 256 14.04 -13.65 -11.57
CA THR A 256 12.82 -14.00 -12.31
C THR A 256 11.58 -13.26 -11.82
N ALA A 257 11.66 -12.62 -10.66
CA ALA A 257 10.54 -11.87 -10.08
C ALA A 257 10.00 -10.82 -11.09
N PRO A 258 8.69 -10.85 -11.38
CA PRO A 258 8.09 -9.97 -12.39
C PRO A 258 8.07 -8.50 -11.97
N ARG A 259 7.99 -8.24 -10.66
CA ARG A 259 7.88 -6.92 -10.04
C ARG A 259 8.90 -6.82 -8.91
N ARG A 260 9.44 -5.63 -8.65
CA ARG A 260 10.52 -5.43 -7.67
C ARG A 260 10.36 -4.11 -6.91
N LEU A 261 10.59 -4.15 -5.60
CA LEU A 261 10.92 -2.95 -4.83
C LEU A 261 12.40 -2.64 -5.04
N LEU A 262 12.73 -1.42 -5.46
CA LEU A 262 14.10 -0.99 -5.69
C LEU A 262 14.51 -0.02 -4.58
N LEU A 263 15.51 -0.39 -3.79
CA LEU A 263 16.13 0.46 -2.76
C LEU A 263 17.48 0.94 -3.30
N ALA A 264 17.73 2.25 -3.27
CA ALA A 264 18.93 2.81 -3.86
C ALA A 264 19.57 3.94 -3.06
N CYS A 265 20.85 4.16 -3.33
CA CYS A 265 21.64 5.34 -3.00
C CYS A 265 22.83 5.40 -3.98
N HIS A 266 23.55 6.52 -4.02
CA HIS A 266 24.82 6.57 -4.74
C HIS A 266 25.98 6.11 -3.83
N CYS A 267 27.00 5.50 -4.43
CA CYS A 267 28.16 4.94 -3.73
C CYS A 267 29.43 5.77 -3.87
N ASP A 268 29.50 6.67 -4.84
CA ASP A 268 30.65 7.54 -5.00
C ASP A 268 30.72 8.60 -3.89
N SER A 269 31.84 9.32 -3.87
CA SER A 269 32.03 10.51 -3.05
C SER A 269 32.49 11.63 -3.96
N LYS A 270 31.97 12.85 -3.75
CA LYS A 270 32.36 14.03 -4.51
C LYS A 270 33.88 14.26 -4.55
N SER A 271 34.39 14.74 -5.68
CA SER A 271 35.77 15.24 -5.74
C SER A 271 35.82 16.67 -5.19
N ILE A 272 36.26 16.82 -3.94
CA ILE A 272 36.55 18.12 -3.33
C ILE A 272 38.07 18.30 -3.26
N PRO A 273 38.61 19.45 -3.72
CA PRO A 273 40.04 19.73 -3.62
C PRO A 273 40.56 19.61 -2.19
N THR A 274 41.67 18.90 -2.00
CA THR A 274 42.34 18.77 -0.71
C THR A 274 42.88 20.11 -0.24
N ASP A 275 42.80 20.38 1.07
CA ASP A 275 43.43 21.55 1.68
C ASP A 275 44.96 21.38 1.66
N PRO A 276 45.75 22.29 1.06
CA PRO A 276 47.21 22.24 1.11
C PRO A 276 47.78 22.25 2.53
N GLY A 277 47.05 22.80 3.51
CA GLY A 277 47.42 22.84 4.92
C GLY A 277 47.18 21.52 5.66
N ASP A 278 46.34 20.63 5.13
CA ASP A 278 46.10 19.29 5.66
C ASP A 278 45.86 18.26 4.54
N PRO A 279 46.93 17.80 3.86
CA PRO A 279 46.83 16.87 2.74
C PRO A 279 46.24 15.50 3.10
N GLN A 280 46.13 15.16 4.39
CA GLN A 280 45.52 13.90 4.82
C GLN A 280 44.00 14.01 4.95
N LYS A 281 43.44 15.23 5.02
CA LYS A 281 42.01 15.45 5.11
C LYS A 281 41.37 15.31 3.74
N VAL A 282 40.70 14.18 3.53
CA VAL A 282 39.95 13.87 2.31
C VAL A 282 38.45 13.97 2.54
N PHE A 283 37.71 14.32 1.50
CA PHE A 283 36.25 14.26 1.55
C PHE A 283 35.80 12.81 1.48
N VAL A 284 35.02 12.39 2.47
CA VAL A 284 34.50 11.02 2.57
C VAL A 284 32.99 10.94 2.39
N GLY A 285 32.25 12.05 2.31
CA GLY A 285 30.79 12.04 2.14
C GLY A 285 30.09 11.06 3.08
N ALA A 286 30.18 11.30 4.39
CA ALA A 286 29.63 10.38 5.38
C ALA A 286 28.11 10.31 5.29
N SER A 287 27.41 11.44 5.22
CA SER A 287 25.98 11.49 4.95
C SER A 287 25.61 11.26 3.49
N ASP A 288 26.61 11.39 2.60
CA ASP A 288 26.50 11.63 1.16
C ASP A 288 27.40 10.66 0.33
N SER A 289 27.04 9.40 0.13
CA SER A 289 25.94 8.65 0.73
C SER A 289 26.44 7.39 1.47
N ALA A 290 27.54 7.49 2.24
CA ALA A 290 28.08 6.34 2.97
C ALA A 290 27.11 5.78 4.03
N VAL A 291 26.40 6.66 4.75
CA VAL A 291 25.34 6.27 5.71
C VAL A 291 24.17 5.61 4.99
N PRO A 292 23.56 6.18 3.93
CA PRO A 292 22.59 5.48 3.09
C PRO A 292 23.04 4.08 2.63
N CYS A 293 24.28 3.94 2.12
CA CYS A 293 24.84 2.65 1.73
C CYS A 293 24.83 1.65 2.90
N ALA A 294 25.32 2.06 4.07
CA ALA A 294 25.38 1.23 5.26
C ALA A 294 23.99 0.86 5.80
N MET A 295 23.04 1.80 5.74
CA MET A 295 21.64 1.56 6.11
C MET A 295 21.01 0.49 5.22
N MET A 296 21.22 0.55 3.90
CA MET A 296 20.71 -0.48 2.98
C MET A 296 21.25 -1.87 3.30
N LEU A 297 22.55 -1.99 3.57
CA LEU A 297 23.16 -3.26 3.99
C LEU A 297 22.61 -3.75 5.34
N GLU A 298 22.40 -2.84 6.30
CA GLU A 298 21.87 -3.20 7.61
C GLU A 298 20.42 -3.68 7.51
N LEU A 299 19.60 -3.05 6.65
CA LEU A 299 18.22 -3.47 6.41
C LEU A 299 18.16 -4.91 5.92
N VAL A 300 18.95 -5.25 4.91
CA VAL A 300 18.93 -6.60 4.34
C VAL A 300 19.62 -7.63 5.25
N THR A 301 20.59 -7.21 6.06
CA THR A 301 21.22 -8.08 7.05
C THR A 301 20.28 -8.37 8.22
N ALA A 302 19.56 -7.35 8.72
CA ALA A 302 18.60 -7.50 9.81
C ALA A 302 17.37 -8.32 9.41
N LEU A 303 16.99 -8.27 8.12
CA LEU A 303 15.85 -9.00 7.58
C LEU A 303 16.23 -10.32 6.88
N ASP A 304 17.50 -10.70 6.84
CA ASP A 304 18.01 -11.83 6.05
C ASP A 304 17.15 -13.11 6.12
N PRO A 305 16.72 -13.61 7.31
CA PRO A 305 15.91 -14.83 7.39
C PRO A 305 14.54 -14.71 6.71
N HIS A 306 14.03 -13.49 6.56
CA HIS A 306 12.71 -13.15 6.00
C HIS A 306 12.77 -12.77 4.52
N LEU A 307 13.96 -12.54 3.98
CA LEU A 307 14.15 -12.07 2.60
C LEU A 307 14.24 -13.19 1.57
N LYS A 308 14.32 -14.46 2.00
CA LYS A 308 14.26 -15.60 1.07
C LYS A 308 13.01 -15.51 0.20
N PHE A 309 13.21 -15.51 -1.12
CA PHE A 309 12.16 -15.38 -2.15
C PHE A 309 11.45 -14.02 -2.22
N GLN A 310 11.99 -12.98 -1.59
CA GLN A 310 11.45 -11.63 -1.72
C GLN A 310 11.86 -10.96 -3.03
N LYS A 311 11.01 -10.06 -3.48
CA LYS A 311 11.13 -9.39 -4.78
C LYS A 311 11.79 -8.01 -4.61
N GLN A 312 13.05 -8.02 -4.18
CA GLN A 312 13.82 -6.81 -3.89
C GLN A 312 15.04 -6.67 -4.81
N MET A 313 15.39 -5.42 -5.10
CA MET A 313 16.60 -5.03 -5.77
C MET A 313 17.27 -3.91 -4.97
N LEU A 314 18.57 -4.03 -4.75
CA LEU A 314 19.40 -2.93 -4.26
C LEU A 314 20.18 -2.37 -5.43
N VAL A 315 20.30 -1.04 -5.49
CA VAL A 315 21.17 -0.36 -6.45
C VAL A 315 22.06 0.62 -5.72
N PHE A 316 23.36 0.50 -5.95
CA PHE A 316 24.35 1.48 -5.54
C PHE A 316 24.87 2.15 -6.81
N PHE A 317 24.38 3.35 -7.10
CA PHE A 317 24.75 4.10 -8.30
C PHE A 317 26.18 4.64 -8.20
N ASP A 318 26.94 4.60 -9.28
CA ASP A 318 28.28 5.21 -9.33
C ASP A 318 28.24 6.51 -10.14
N GLY A 319 28.97 7.52 -9.68
CA GLY A 319 28.96 8.85 -10.30
C GLY A 319 27.61 9.57 -10.16
N GLY A 320 27.00 9.56 -8.99
CA GLY A 320 25.88 10.46 -8.67
C GLY A 320 26.34 11.92 -8.72
N GLU A 321 27.59 12.16 -8.34
CA GLU A 321 28.17 13.48 -8.19
C GLU A 321 28.73 14.10 -9.47
N ALA A 322 28.68 15.43 -9.52
CA ALA A 322 29.39 16.23 -10.52
C ALA A 322 30.90 16.22 -10.26
N PHE A 323 31.70 16.12 -11.33
CA PHE A 323 33.16 16.25 -11.28
C PHE A 323 33.61 17.71 -11.17
N GLU A 324 32.87 18.63 -11.76
CA GLU A 324 33.13 20.07 -11.68
C GLU A 324 31.88 20.85 -11.27
N GLN A 325 30.86 20.86 -12.12
CA GLN A 325 29.64 21.63 -11.91
C GLN A 325 28.42 20.78 -12.21
N TRP A 326 27.43 20.82 -11.31
CA TRP A 326 26.18 20.11 -11.51
C TRP A 326 25.46 20.63 -12.76
N THR A 327 25.43 19.80 -13.80
CA THR A 327 24.77 20.08 -15.08
C THR A 327 24.13 18.79 -15.61
N PRO A 328 23.20 18.84 -16.57
CA PRO A 328 22.59 17.63 -17.14
C PRO A 328 23.58 16.59 -17.71
N THR A 329 24.83 16.98 -17.97
CA THR A 329 25.91 16.12 -18.50
C THR A 329 27.02 15.81 -17.49
N ASP A 330 27.14 16.61 -16.42
CA ASP A 330 28.09 16.44 -15.32
C ASP A 330 27.35 16.18 -14.00
N SER A 331 26.53 15.13 -14.01
CA SER A 331 25.81 14.58 -12.85
C SER A 331 25.19 13.23 -13.23
N LEU A 332 24.77 12.45 -12.24
CA LEU A 332 23.86 11.31 -12.44
C LEU A 332 24.35 10.29 -13.48
N TYR A 333 25.65 10.03 -13.56
CA TYR A 333 26.25 9.20 -14.59
C TYR A 333 25.68 7.78 -14.55
N GLY A 334 25.74 7.15 -13.37
CA GLY A 334 25.31 5.78 -13.13
C GLY A 334 23.81 5.59 -13.31
N SER A 335 23.00 6.48 -12.74
CA SER A 335 21.54 6.41 -12.84
C SER A 335 21.02 6.71 -14.24
N ARG A 336 21.60 7.67 -14.97
CA ARG A 336 21.27 7.92 -16.40
C ARG A 336 21.55 6.69 -17.25
N HIS A 337 22.73 6.07 -17.07
CA HIS A 337 23.09 4.84 -17.78
C HIS A 337 22.13 3.69 -17.46
N LEU A 338 21.89 3.44 -16.17
CA LEU A 338 21.11 2.28 -15.75
C LEU A 338 19.64 2.41 -16.12
N ALA A 339 19.03 3.58 -15.94
CA ALA A 339 17.63 3.80 -16.34
C ALA A 339 17.44 3.61 -17.85
N ASP A 340 18.41 4.06 -18.65
CA ASP A 340 18.42 3.88 -20.10
C ASP A 340 18.57 2.40 -20.49
N GLN A 341 19.49 1.66 -19.87
CA GLN A 341 19.60 0.21 -20.05
C GLN A 341 18.34 -0.54 -19.65
N MET A 342 17.82 -0.30 -18.44
CA MET A 342 16.62 -0.97 -17.93
C MET A 342 15.39 -0.71 -18.80
N SER A 343 15.34 0.43 -19.49
CA SER A 343 14.26 0.76 -20.44
C SER A 343 14.32 0.00 -21.77
N ARG A 344 15.39 -0.76 -22.03
CA ARG A 344 15.57 -1.55 -23.25
C ARG A 344 15.56 -3.05 -23.04
N ILE A 345 15.86 -3.52 -21.82
CA ILE A 345 15.92 -4.96 -21.52
C ILE A 345 14.51 -5.49 -21.29
N PRO A 346 14.01 -6.44 -22.13
CA PRO A 346 12.69 -7.04 -21.94
C PRO A 346 12.55 -7.75 -20.60
N HIS A 347 11.44 -7.53 -19.89
CA HIS A 347 11.14 -8.19 -18.62
C HIS A 347 9.64 -8.46 -18.43
N PRO A 348 9.20 -9.68 -18.07
CA PRO A 348 10.00 -10.90 -17.95
C PRO A 348 10.67 -11.29 -19.28
N GLN A 349 11.64 -12.20 -19.24
CA GLN A 349 12.39 -12.63 -20.43
C GLN A 349 11.42 -13.05 -21.55
N GLY A 350 11.61 -12.47 -22.75
CA GLY A 350 10.74 -12.71 -23.91
C GLY A 350 9.52 -11.78 -24.01
N SER A 351 9.35 -10.79 -23.12
CA SER A 351 8.29 -9.79 -23.25
C SER A 351 8.48 -8.89 -24.48
N GLU A 352 7.39 -8.59 -25.19
CA GLU A 352 7.40 -7.65 -26.33
C GLU A 352 7.03 -6.22 -25.93
N HIS A 353 6.49 -6.02 -24.72
CA HIS A 353 5.84 -4.76 -24.33
C HIS A 353 6.29 -4.22 -22.97
N THR A 354 7.06 -4.99 -22.21
CA THR A 354 7.52 -4.60 -20.88
C THR A 354 9.01 -4.83 -20.71
N THR A 355 9.62 -3.99 -19.90
CA THR A 355 11.06 -3.91 -19.69
C THR A 355 11.39 -4.01 -18.20
N LEU A 356 12.68 -4.17 -17.86
CA LEU A 356 13.14 -4.14 -16.46
C LEU A 356 12.68 -2.87 -15.74
N LEU A 357 12.59 -1.74 -16.47
CA LEU A 357 12.08 -0.51 -15.89
C LEU A 357 10.60 -0.62 -15.47
N ASN A 358 9.77 -1.31 -16.25
CA ASN A 358 8.36 -1.53 -15.90
C ASN A 358 8.21 -2.43 -14.66
N ALA A 359 9.19 -3.30 -14.41
CA ALA A 359 9.25 -4.18 -13.25
C ALA A 359 9.47 -3.43 -11.93
N VAL A 360 9.98 -2.18 -11.97
CA VAL A 360 10.19 -1.37 -10.77
C VAL A 360 8.83 -0.85 -10.28
N ASP A 361 8.42 -1.32 -9.11
CA ASP A 361 7.17 -0.92 -8.48
C ASP A 361 7.29 0.44 -7.79
N LEU A 362 8.42 0.63 -7.12
CA LEU A 362 8.77 1.82 -6.35
C LEU A 362 10.29 1.88 -6.25
N LEU A 363 10.88 3.02 -6.61
CA LEU A 363 12.25 3.37 -6.29
C LEU A 363 12.26 4.14 -4.96
N VAL A 364 12.84 3.57 -3.92
CA VAL A 364 13.11 4.23 -2.64
C VAL A 364 14.56 4.69 -2.67
N LEU A 365 14.79 5.99 -2.88
CA LEU A 365 16.13 6.58 -2.96
C LEU A 365 16.49 7.23 -1.63
N LEU A 366 17.61 6.82 -1.03
CA LEU A 366 18.14 7.38 0.21
C LEU A 366 19.33 8.27 -0.12
N ASP A 367 19.29 9.51 0.37
CA ASP A 367 20.39 10.45 0.18
C ASP A 367 20.48 11.47 1.34
N LEU A 368 21.67 11.98 1.60
CA LEU A 368 21.97 13.00 2.62
C LEU A 368 21.41 12.68 4.01
N ILE A 369 21.60 11.43 4.45
CA ILE A 369 21.13 10.94 5.76
C ILE A 369 22.29 10.89 6.74
N GLY A 370 22.14 11.54 7.90
CA GLY A 370 23.13 11.44 8.96
C GLY A 370 23.10 12.58 9.96
N ALA A 371 22.59 13.74 9.57
CA ALA A 371 22.42 14.88 10.47
C ALA A 371 21.44 14.58 11.63
N PRO A 372 21.53 15.30 12.76
CA PRO A 372 20.48 15.28 13.78
C PRO A 372 19.19 15.88 13.23
N GLU A 373 18.04 15.33 13.65
CA GLU A 373 16.70 15.83 13.33
C GLU A 373 16.46 16.22 11.85
N PRO A 374 16.73 15.31 10.89
CA PRO A 374 16.52 15.60 9.48
C PRO A 374 15.02 15.73 9.19
N LEU A 375 14.69 16.62 8.26
CA LEU A 375 13.34 16.78 7.73
C LEU A 375 13.27 16.10 6.36
N PHE A 376 12.39 15.10 6.23
CA PHE A 376 12.02 14.50 4.95
C PHE A 376 10.63 14.99 4.55
N VAL A 377 10.46 15.38 3.29
CA VAL A 377 9.19 15.87 2.75
C VAL A 377 8.63 14.95 1.67
N ASN A 378 7.34 15.10 1.37
CA ASN A 378 6.71 14.34 0.29
C ASN A 378 6.93 15.04 -1.05
N HIS A 379 7.89 14.57 -1.85
CA HIS A 379 8.20 15.15 -3.16
C HIS A 379 7.21 14.79 -4.27
N PHE A 380 6.45 13.68 -4.13
CA PHE A 380 5.61 13.16 -5.23
C PHE A 380 4.25 12.64 -4.77
N GLU A 381 3.18 13.18 -5.36
CA GLU A 381 1.79 12.80 -5.04
C GLU A 381 1.47 11.33 -5.35
N ASN A 382 2.02 10.78 -6.44
CA ASN A 382 1.75 9.38 -6.84
C ASN A 382 2.31 8.34 -5.85
N THR A 383 3.24 8.73 -4.97
CA THR A 383 3.82 7.90 -3.91
C THR A 383 3.52 8.41 -2.51
N ALA A 384 2.70 9.46 -2.36
CA ALA A 384 2.29 10.03 -1.08
C ALA A 384 1.75 8.98 -0.10
N ARG A 385 1.05 7.97 -0.61
CA ARG A 385 0.54 6.84 0.19
C ARG A 385 1.64 5.99 0.85
N TRP A 386 2.82 5.92 0.23
CA TRP A 386 4.00 5.24 0.77
C TRP A 386 4.75 6.14 1.75
N PHE A 387 4.77 7.46 1.49
CA PHE A 387 5.25 8.44 2.47
C PHE A 387 4.43 8.40 3.77
N ASP A 388 3.10 8.26 3.67
CA ASP A 388 2.22 8.06 4.83
C ASP A 388 2.60 6.81 5.65
N ARG A 389 3.16 5.76 5.00
CA ARG A 389 3.66 4.58 5.71
C ARG A 389 4.92 4.86 6.52
N LEU A 390 5.81 5.74 6.03
CA LEU A 390 6.99 6.19 6.80
C LEU A 390 6.55 6.98 8.05
N ILE A 391 5.59 7.91 7.90
CA ILE A 391 4.99 8.64 9.03
C ILE A 391 4.35 7.66 10.03
N ALA A 392 3.57 6.69 9.54
CA ALA A 392 2.91 5.72 10.41
C ALA A 392 3.92 4.83 11.16
N ALA A 393 5.01 4.43 10.51
CA ALA A 393 6.09 3.65 11.10
C ALA A 393 6.83 4.44 12.19
N GLU A 394 7.18 5.71 11.93
CA GLU A 394 7.78 6.62 12.91
C GLU A 394 6.90 6.73 14.17
N LYS A 395 5.63 7.10 14.01
CA LYS A 395 4.67 7.23 15.12
C LYS A 395 4.50 5.93 15.89
N LYS A 396 4.42 4.80 15.19
CA LYS A 396 4.28 3.47 15.79
C LYS A 396 5.49 3.13 16.65
N LEU A 397 6.71 3.36 16.14
CA LEU A 397 7.94 3.07 16.88
C LEU A 397 8.13 4.01 18.07
N HIS A 398 7.79 5.29 17.92
CA HIS A 398 7.78 6.25 19.03
C HIS A 398 6.86 5.78 20.17
N LYS A 399 5.59 5.44 19.87
CA LYS A 399 4.63 4.95 20.88
C LYS A 399 5.08 3.69 21.60
N LEU A 400 5.86 2.85 20.91
CA LEU A 400 6.40 1.61 21.47
C LEU A 400 7.70 1.83 22.26
N GLY A 401 8.23 3.06 22.33
CA GLY A 401 9.49 3.38 22.99
C GLY A 401 10.70 2.77 22.28
N LEU A 402 10.65 2.60 20.95
CA LEU A 402 11.69 1.92 20.16
C LEU A 402 12.63 2.88 19.42
N LEU A 403 12.39 4.19 19.51
CA LEU A 403 13.24 5.24 18.97
C LEU A 403 14.04 5.90 20.10
N SER A 404 15.31 6.25 19.82
CA SER A 404 16.22 6.91 20.78
C SER A 404 16.37 8.39 20.43
N SER A 405 16.50 9.27 21.43
CA SER A 405 16.66 10.72 21.20
C SER A 405 15.58 11.31 20.26
N HIS A 406 14.33 10.90 20.46
CA HIS A 406 13.19 11.21 19.61
C HIS A 406 12.02 11.78 20.45
N PRO A 407 12.05 13.08 20.77
CA PRO A 407 11.16 13.66 21.78
C PRO A 407 9.71 13.81 21.31
N ASN A 408 9.47 13.96 20.00
CA ASN A 408 8.13 14.17 19.45
C ASN A 408 7.57 12.88 18.83
N GLU A 409 6.25 12.77 18.64
CA GLU A 409 5.65 11.59 18.00
C GLU A 409 6.03 11.48 16.51
N GLN A 410 6.25 12.63 15.86
CA GLN A 410 6.60 12.78 14.46
C GLN A 410 7.58 13.95 14.31
N SER A 411 8.86 13.64 14.11
CA SER A 411 9.95 14.57 13.93
C SER A 411 10.45 14.58 12.47
N TYR A 412 10.67 13.41 11.87
CA TYR A 412 11.43 13.27 10.64
C TYR A 412 10.58 13.48 9.38
N PHE A 413 9.43 12.82 9.27
CA PHE A 413 8.64 12.80 8.03
C PHE A 413 7.51 13.82 8.09
N ARG A 414 7.48 14.81 7.19
CA ARG A 414 6.43 15.85 7.14
C ARG A 414 5.85 15.95 5.74
N LYS A 415 4.60 15.50 5.59
CA LYS A 415 3.92 15.46 4.29
C LYS A 415 3.45 16.84 3.80
N ASP A 416 3.03 17.68 4.73
CA ASP A 416 2.38 18.97 4.43
C ASP A 416 3.38 20.13 4.28
N VAL A 417 4.66 19.82 4.04
CA VAL A 417 5.72 20.80 3.82
C VAL A 417 6.21 20.64 2.39
N ASP A 418 6.15 21.72 1.62
CA ASP A 418 6.69 21.76 0.25
C ASP A 418 8.04 22.50 0.28
N MET A 419 9.09 21.81 -0.14
CA MET A 419 10.47 22.33 -0.24
C MET A 419 10.97 22.36 -1.69
N GLY A 420 10.10 22.09 -2.66
CA GLY A 420 10.46 21.96 -4.07
C GLY A 420 11.06 20.60 -4.44
N LEU A 421 11.41 20.47 -5.72
CA LEU A 421 12.06 19.27 -6.26
C LEU A 421 13.57 19.35 -6.08
N VAL A 422 14.18 18.21 -5.79
CA VAL A 422 15.63 18.05 -5.74
C VAL A 422 16.05 17.16 -6.91
N GLU A 423 17.07 17.56 -7.67
CA GLU A 423 17.63 16.70 -8.72
C GLU A 423 18.58 15.68 -8.09
N ASP A 424 18.38 14.41 -8.40
CA ASP A 424 19.14 13.28 -7.83
C ASP A 424 18.93 12.03 -8.72
N ASP A 425 19.53 10.89 -8.37
CA ASP A 425 19.57 9.63 -9.12
C ASP A 425 18.20 9.06 -9.51
N HIS A 426 17.13 9.52 -8.87
CA HIS A 426 15.78 9.13 -9.24
C HIS A 426 15.31 9.79 -10.54
N VAL A 427 15.88 10.91 -10.97
CA VAL A 427 15.38 11.71 -12.09
C VAL A 427 15.30 10.92 -13.41
N PRO A 428 16.33 10.15 -13.82
CA PRO A 428 16.26 9.33 -15.03
C PRO A 428 15.18 8.26 -15.00
N PHE A 429 14.84 7.74 -13.81
CA PHE A 429 13.78 6.76 -13.59
C PHE A 429 12.40 7.42 -13.57
N LEU A 430 12.27 8.55 -12.86
CA LEU A 430 11.05 9.34 -12.74
C LEU A 430 10.57 9.81 -14.12
N GLN A 431 11.48 10.34 -14.94
CA GLN A 431 11.19 10.79 -16.32
C GLN A 431 10.65 9.67 -17.22
N ARG A 432 10.92 8.41 -16.87
CA ARG A 432 10.45 7.21 -17.58
C ARG A 432 9.27 6.53 -16.87
N GLY A 433 8.64 7.21 -15.91
CA GLY A 433 7.39 6.78 -15.27
C GLY A 433 7.54 5.82 -14.09
N VAL A 434 8.74 5.67 -13.53
CA VAL A 434 8.94 4.89 -12.29
C VAL A 434 8.43 5.70 -11.10
N PRO A 435 7.58 5.13 -10.22
CA PRO A 435 7.20 5.77 -8.96
C PRO A 435 8.41 5.92 -8.03
N VAL A 436 8.60 7.09 -7.43
CA VAL A 436 9.77 7.42 -6.60
C VAL A 436 9.34 7.83 -5.20
N LEU A 437 9.94 7.22 -4.18
CA LEU A 437 9.93 7.72 -2.80
C LEU A 437 11.33 8.23 -2.48
N HIS A 438 11.53 9.54 -2.62
CA HIS A 438 12.83 10.19 -2.40
C HIS A 438 12.96 10.56 -0.93
N MET A 439 13.86 9.86 -0.23
CA MET A 439 14.16 10.06 1.18
C MET A 439 15.48 10.82 1.32
N ILE A 440 15.40 12.12 1.02
CA ILE A 440 16.48 13.09 1.13
C ILE A 440 16.16 14.16 2.18
N ALA A 441 17.12 14.49 3.03
CA ALA A 441 16.92 15.52 4.05
C ALA A 441 16.79 16.91 3.39
N THR A 442 15.74 17.67 3.66
CA THR A 442 15.51 19.02 3.13
C THR A 442 15.10 19.97 4.26
N PRO A 443 15.92 20.98 4.64
CA PRO A 443 17.19 21.38 4.02
C PRO A 443 18.30 20.33 4.18
N PHE A 444 19.29 20.40 3.29
CA PHE A 444 20.47 19.52 3.34
C PHE A 444 21.26 19.72 4.63
N PRO A 445 21.99 18.69 5.11
CA PRO A 445 22.92 18.82 6.22
C PRO A 445 23.85 20.02 6.03
N SER A 446 24.08 20.82 7.08
CA SER A 446 24.91 22.03 6.98
C SER A 446 26.38 21.75 6.61
N PHE A 447 26.82 20.50 6.76
CA PHE A 447 28.15 20.01 6.40
C PHE A 447 28.20 19.34 5.02
N MET A 448 27.09 19.27 4.28
CA MET A 448 27.02 18.72 2.91
C MET A 448 28.04 19.40 1.99
N HIS A 449 28.74 18.61 1.17
CA HIS A 449 29.83 19.05 0.29
C HIS A 449 30.94 19.85 1.00
N THR A 450 31.19 19.59 2.29
CA THR A 450 32.33 20.14 3.03
C THR A 450 33.21 19.02 3.56
N MET A 451 34.47 19.33 3.86
CA MET A 451 35.38 18.40 4.55
C MET A 451 34.93 18.05 5.97
N GLU A 452 33.82 18.61 6.47
CA GLU A 452 33.20 18.24 7.74
C GLU A 452 32.22 17.07 7.61
N ASP A 453 31.80 16.66 6.40
CA ASP A 453 30.91 15.49 6.24
C ASP A 453 31.65 14.18 6.52
N THR A 454 31.78 13.90 7.82
CA THR A 454 32.66 12.92 8.42
C THR A 454 31.93 12.19 9.56
N ALA A 455 32.48 11.06 10.00
CA ALA A 455 31.84 10.17 10.96
C ALA A 455 31.40 10.84 12.27
N ASP A 456 32.17 11.83 12.75
CA ASP A 456 31.91 12.54 14.00
C ASP A 456 30.73 13.51 13.92
N LYS A 457 30.35 13.95 12.71
CA LYS A 457 29.13 14.76 12.51
C LYS A 457 27.86 13.93 12.41
N ILE A 458 27.98 12.63 12.15
CA ILE A 458 26.83 11.74 11.99
C ILE A 458 26.17 11.48 13.35
N HIS A 459 24.89 11.87 13.45
CA HIS A 459 24.07 11.62 14.62
C HIS A 459 23.57 10.17 14.65
N SER A 460 24.30 9.33 15.36
CA SER A 460 24.10 7.88 15.42
C SER A 460 22.67 7.44 15.78
N HIS A 461 22.02 8.12 16.73
CA HIS A 461 20.63 7.81 17.11
C HIS A 461 19.64 8.08 15.98
N THR A 462 19.83 9.15 15.19
CA THR A 462 18.99 9.42 14.01
C THR A 462 19.12 8.29 13.01
N VAL A 463 20.36 7.90 12.68
CA VAL A 463 20.63 6.85 11.70
C VAL A 463 19.96 5.54 12.13
N GLU A 464 20.15 5.12 13.38
CA GLU A 464 19.53 3.91 13.91
C GLU A 464 17.99 3.99 13.87
N ASN A 465 17.40 5.12 14.26
CA ASN A 465 15.95 5.32 14.21
C ASN A 465 15.41 5.18 12.78
N LEU A 466 16.04 5.84 11.80
CA LEU A 466 15.63 5.78 10.40
C LEU A 466 15.78 4.36 9.84
N THR A 467 16.85 3.63 10.21
CA THR A 467 16.98 2.22 9.85
C THR A 467 15.81 1.39 10.40
N LYS A 468 15.41 1.60 11.67
CA LYS A 468 14.27 0.89 12.26
C LYS A 468 12.93 1.24 11.58
N ILE A 469 12.74 2.51 11.21
CA ILE A 469 11.56 2.97 10.46
C ILE A 469 11.50 2.27 9.10
N LEU A 470 12.63 2.20 8.39
CA LEU A 470 12.73 1.49 7.11
C LEU A 470 12.54 -0.01 7.24
N VAL A 471 12.96 -0.65 8.35
CA VAL A 471 12.61 -2.05 8.64
C VAL A 471 11.09 -2.26 8.67
N VAL A 472 10.36 -1.36 9.35
CA VAL A 472 8.89 -1.44 9.41
C VAL A 472 8.29 -1.20 8.02
N PHE A 473 8.78 -0.21 7.29
CA PHE A 473 8.34 0.07 5.92
C PHE A 473 8.53 -1.14 5.00
N LEU A 474 9.71 -1.77 5.02
CA LEU A 474 10.00 -2.96 4.22
C LEU A 474 9.14 -4.15 4.64
N ALA A 475 8.95 -4.36 5.94
CA ALA A 475 8.08 -5.42 6.45
C ALA A 475 6.63 -5.25 5.99
N GLU A 476 6.13 -4.02 5.96
CA GLU A 476 4.81 -3.72 5.41
C GLU A 476 4.77 -3.91 3.89
N TYR A 477 5.74 -3.39 3.16
CA TYR A 477 5.75 -3.46 1.70
C TYR A 477 5.86 -4.91 1.20
N LEU A 478 6.78 -5.69 1.78
CA LEU A 478 7.07 -7.08 1.41
C LEU A 478 6.16 -8.09 2.11
N LYS A 479 5.30 -7.63 3.04
CA LYS A 479 4.36 -8.46 3.82
C LYS A 479 5.05 -9.57 4.62
N LEU A 480 6.10 -9.18 5.37
CA LEU A 480 6.94 -10.07 6.18
C LEU A 480 6.32 -10.49 7.52
#